data_AF-A0A395IN27-F1
#
_entry.id   AF-A0A395IN27-F1
#
_cell.length_a   1.000
_cell.length_b   1.000
_cell.length_c   1.000
_cell.angle_alpha   90.00
_cell.angle_beta   90.00
_cell.angle_gamma   90.00
#
_symmetry.space_group_name_H-M   'P 1'
#
loop_
_entity.id
_entity.type
_entity.pdbx_description
1 polymer ?
#
loop_
_entity_poly.entity_id
_entity_poly.type
_entity_poly.pdbx_seq_one_letter_code
_entity_poly.pdbx_strand_id
1 'polypeptide(L)'
;MYPNAKTIVWAQEEPLNAGAWSFTQPRIETLLNNTEHHNRKHVMYAGRDPSASVATGLKSSHTKEEAKLLETAFTVTQDKLKGE
;
A
#
# COMPACT_ATOMS: atom_id res chain seq x y z
N MET A 1 -0.64 20.43 1.76
CA MET A 1 0.18 19.22 2.07
C MET A 1 -0.24 18.69 3.44
N TYR A 2 0.00 17.42 3.75
CA TYR A 2 -0.38 16.79 5.02
C TYR A 2 0.86 16.62 5.93
N PRO A 3 1.40 17.68 6.54
CA PRO A 3 2.69 17.64 7.24
C PRO A 3 2.72 16.64 8.42
N ASN A 4 1.57 16.45 9.06
CA ASN A 4 1.43 15.55 10.21
C ASN A 4 1.19 14.09 9.80
N ALA A 5 1.14 13.78 8.51
CA ALA A 5 0.95 12.41 8.04
C ALA A 5 2.15 11.54 8.46
N LYS A 6 1.87 10.59 9.35
CA LYS A 6 2.90 9.67 9.87
C LYS A 6 3.16 8.52 8.90
N THR A 7 2.11 7.98 8.31
CA THR A 7 2.16 6.83 7.41
C THR A 7 1.41 7.16 6.12
N ILE A 8 1.98 6.73 5.01
CA ILE A 8 1.39 6.86 3.68
C ILE A 8 1.15 5.45 3.17
N VAL A 9 -0.09 5.15 2.78
CA VAL A 9 -0.51 3.82 2.36
C VAL A 9 -1.07 3.89 0.94
N TRP A 10 -0.62 3.00 0.08
CA TRP A 10 -1.25 2.71 -1.20
C TRP A 10 -2.23 1.55 -1.02
N ALA A 11 -3.52 1.83 -1.20
CA ALA A 11 -4.57 0.82 -1.13
C ALA A 11 -5.06 0.44 -2.53
N GLN A 12 -5.16 -0.85 -2.84
CA GLN A 12 -5.73 -1.34 -4.10
C GLN A 12 -6.39 -2.71 -3.95
N GLU A 13 -7.49 -2.95 -4.66
CA GLU A 13 -8.19 -4.25 -4.64
C GLU A 13 -7.45 -5.34 -5.41
N GLU A 14 -6.66 -4.96 -6.41
CA GLU A 14 -5.92 -5.91 -7.23
C GLU A 14 -4.78 -6.58 -6.44
N PRO A 15 -4.43 -7.85 -6.78
CA PRO A 15 -3.23 -8.51 -6.26
C PRO A 15 -1.97 -7.67 -6.37
N LEU A 16 -1.01 -7.85 -5.46
CA LEU A 16 0.27 -7.12 -5.39
C LEU A 16 1.06 -7.12 -6.71
N ASN A 17 0.99 -8.22 -7.46
CA ASN A 17 1.64 -8.39 -8.77
C ASN A 17 0.80 -7.85 -9.95
N ALA A 18 -0.36 -7.28 -9.67
CA ALA A 18 -1.30 -6.69 -10.61
C ALA A 18 -1.62 -5.23 -10.21
N GLY A 19 -2.49 -4.59 -10.99
CA GLY A 19 -2.84 -3.19 -10.77
C GLY A 19 -1.64 -2.26 -10.98
N ALA A 20 -1.64 -1.14 -10.25
CA ALA A 20 -0.70 -0.06 -10.49
C ALA A 20 0.49 -0.04 -9.52
N TRP A 21 0.50 -0.87 -8.48
CA TRP A 21 1.51 -0.82 -7.42
C TRP A 21 2.96 -0.78 -7.92
N SER A 22 3.35 -1.71 -8.80
CA SER A 22 4.72 -1.78 -9.34
C SER A 22 5.14 -0.53 -10.13
N PHE A 23 4.16 0.17 -10.71
CA PHE A 23 4.38 1.44 -11.41
C PHE A 23 4.39 2.63 -10.45
N THR A 24 3.48 2.67 -9.47
CA THR A 24 3.28 3.85 -8.60
C THR A 24 4.26 3.89 -7.45
N GLN A 25 4.64 2.75 -6.87
CA GLN A 25 5.57 2.68 -5.74
C GLN A 25 6.86 3.47 -5.95
N PRO A 26 7.66 3.27 -7.02
CA PRO A 26 8.91 4.04 -7.20
C PRO A 26 8.67 5.54 -7.40
N ARG A 27 7.54 5.92 -7.98
CA ARG A 27 7.17 7.33 -8.21
C ARG A 27 6.79 8.02 -6.91
N ILE A 28 5.97 7.37 -6.10
CA ILE A 28 5.59 7.87 -4.78
C ILE A 28 6.85 7.97 -3.92
N GLU A 29 7.71 6.94 -3.89
CA GLU A 29 8.96 7.00 -3.13
C GLU A 29 9.86 8.17 -3.55
N THR A 30 9.97 8.42 -4.86
CA THR A 30 10.72 9.57 -5.37
C THR A 30 10.10 10.87 -4.88
N LEU A 31 8.77 10.99 -4.92
CA LEU A 31 8.06 12.18 -4.43
C LEU A 31 8.30 12.40 -2.94
N LEU A 32 8.16 11.37 -2.09
CA LEU A 32 8.35 11.47 -0.64
C LEU A 32 9.74 11.97 -0.27
N ASN A 33 10.78 11.45 -0.94
CA ASN A 33 12.16 11.89 -0.75
C ASN A 33 12.38 13.38 -1.07
N ASN A 34 11.55 13.99 -1.92
CA ASN A 34 11.63 15.40 -2.30
C ASN A 34 10.71 16.31 -1.45
N THR A 35 10.05 15.78 -0.43
CA THR A 35 9.21 16.58 0.49
C THR A 35 9.93 16.86 1.81
N GLU A 36 9.69 18.03 2.38
CA GLU A 36 10.26 18.42 3.69
C GLU A 36 9.80 17.49 4.82
N HIS A 37 8.50 17.16 4.86
CA HIS A 37 7.89 16.45 6.01
C HIS A 37 7.83 14.92 5.87
N HIS A 38 8.14 14.38 4.69
CA HIS A 38 8.08 12.93 4.43
C HIS A 38 9.35 12.36 3.82
N ASN A 39 10.45 13.12 3.81
CA ASN A 39 11.75 12.61 3.42
C ASN A 39 12.08 11.35 4.24
N ARG A 40 12.71 10.36 3.59
CA ARG A 40 13.07 9.05 4.16
C ARG A 40 11.88 8.15 4.52
N LYS A 41 10.63 8.58 4.27
CA LYS A 41 9.46 7.70 4.40
C LYS A 41 9.32 6.77 3.19
N HIS A 42 8.54 5.71 3.36
CA HIS A 42 8.16 4.79 2.30
C HIS A 42 6.64 4.73 2.21
N VAL A 43 6.14 4.39 1.03
CA VAL A 43 4.73 4.06 0.86
C VAL A 43 4.50 2.62 1.32
N MET A 44 3.58 2.43 2.25
CA MET A 44 3.12 1.11 2.69
C MET A 44 2.10 0.56 1.68
N TYR A 45 1.98 -0.76 1.58
CA TYR A 45 1.02 -1.41 0.71
C TYR A 45 -0.15 -2.00 1.50
N ALA A 46 -1.38 -1.78 1.01
CA ALA A 46 -2.58 -2.47 1.47
C ALA A 46 -3.35 -3.00 0.26
N GLY A 47 -3.31 -4.30 0.04
CA GLY A 47 -4.02 -4.92 -1.07
C GLY A 47 -3.95 -6.43 -0.99
N ARG A 48 -4.42 -7.11 -2.04
CA ARG A 48 -4.44 -8.58 -2.05
C ARG A 48 -3.03 -9.15 -2.24
N ASP A 49 -2.81 -10.31 -1.65
CA ASP A 49 -1.57 -11.07 -1.84
C ASP A 49 -1.38 -11.42 -3.34
N PRO A 50 -0.14 -11.63 -3.82
CA PRO A 50 0.12 -11.99 -5.21
C PRO A 50 -0.69 -13.20 -5.66
N SER A 51 -1.28 -13.12 -6.84
CA SER A 51 -2.09 -14.20 -7.41
C SER A 51 -1.91 -14.29 -8.92
N ALA A 52 -1.99 -15.50 -9.46
CA ALA A 52 -2.04 -15.73 -10.90
C ALA A 52 -3.40 -15.34 -11.51
N SER A 53 -4.47 -15.43 -10.72
CA SER A 53 -5.82 -14.97 -11.09
C SER A 53 -6.07 -13.55 -10.59
N VAL A 54 -6.82 -12.76 -11.35
CA VAL A 54 -7.22 -11.39 -10.99
C VAL A 54 -8.08 -11.36 -9.72
N ALA A 55 -8.92 -12.39 -9.53
CA ALA A 55 -9.78 -12.53 -8.36
C ALA A 55 -10.01 -14.01 -8.01
N THR A 56 -10.41 -14.25 -6.77
CA THR A 56 -10.93 -15.55 -6.35
C THR A 56 -12.31 -15.81 -6.95
N GLY A 57 -12.56 -17.05 -7.37
CA GLY A 57 -13.86 -17.47 -7.92
C GLY A 57 -14.95 -17.68 -6.86
N LEU A 58 -14.59 -17.62 -5.57
CA LEU A 58 -15.52 -17.82 -4.46
C LEU A 58 -15.85 -16.48 -3.80
N LYS A 59 -17.14 -16.11 -3.83
CA LYS A 59 -17.62 -14.86 -3.22
C LYS A 59 -17.26 -14.72 -1.74
N SER A 60 -17.32 -15.82 -0.98
CA SER A 60 -16.96 -15.83 0.44
C SER A 60 -15.48 -15.50 0.68
N SER A 61 -14.58 -15.98 -0.19
CA SER A 61 -13.16 -15.64 -0.14
C SER A 61 -12.93 -14.18 -0.55
N HIS A 62 -13.62 -13.71 -1.59
CA HIS A 62 -13.52 -12.32 -2.05
C HIS A 62 -13.87 -11.34 -0.92
N THR A 63 -14.99 -11.57 -0.22
CA THR A 63 -15.40 -10.70 0.91
C THR A 63 -14.38 -10.72 2.05
N LYS A 64 -13.73 -11.86 2.31
CA LYS A 64 -12.66 -11.94 3.32
C LYS A 64 -11.41 -11.18 2.89
N GLU A 65 -11.02 -11.29 1.63
CA GLU A 65 -9.88 -10.56 1.06
C GLU A 65 -10.10 -9.04 1.10
N GLU A 66 -11.32 -8.59 0.78
CA GLU A 66 -11.71 -7.18 0.85
C GLU A 66 -11.69 -6.64 2.30
N ALA A 67 -12.23 -7.42 3.25
CA ALA A 67 -12.16 -7.04 4.67
C ALA A 67 -10.71 -6.95 5.17
N LYS A 68 -9.85 -7.91 4.80
CA LYS A 68 -8.42 -7.92 5.14
C LYS A 68 -7.70 -6.70 4.54
N LEU A 69 -8.01 -6.34 3.30
CA LEU A 69 -7.47 -5.16 2.63
C LEU A 69 -7.83 -3.89 3.39
N LEU A 70 -9.11 -3.72 3.74
CA LEU A 70 -9.58 -2.54 4.47
C LEU A 70 -8.92 -2.46 5.85
N GLU A 71 -8.89 -3.58 6.58
CA GLU A 71 -8.20 -3.67 7.87
C GLU A 71 -6.73 -3.25 7.74
N THR A 72 -6.01 -3.80 6.75
CA THR A 72 -4.60 -3.46 6.51
C THR A 72 -4.44 -1.98 6.17
N ALA A 73 -5.31 -1.42 5.34
CA ALA A 73 -5.25 -0.01 4.92
C ALA A 73 -5.37 0.98 6.09
N PHE A 74 -6.14 0.61 7.14
CA PHE A 74 -6.33 1.45 8.32
C PHE A 74 -5.41 1.12 9.50
N THR A 75 -4.73 -0.04 9.50
CA THR A 75 -3.89 -0.49 10.63
C THR A 75 -2.40 -0.48 10.33
N VAL A 76 -1.98 -0.56 9.06
CA VAL A 76 -0.56 -0.57 8.71
C VAL A 76 0.10 0.74 9.12
N THR A 77 1.23 0.64 9.80
CA THR A 77 2.03 1.78 10.27
C THR A 77 3.46 1.64 9.79
N GLN A 78 4.15 2.77 9.66
CA GLN A 78 5.55 2.81 9.28
C GLN A 78 6.40 3.06 10.54
N ASP A 79 7.03 2.01 11.04
CA ASP A 79 7.87 2.08 12.26
C ASP A 79 9.31 2.50 12.00
N LYS A 80 9.83 2.22 10.79
CA LYS A 80 11.23 2.50 10.41
C LYS A 80 11.32 3.39 9.17
N LEU A 81 12.32 4.28 9.16
CA LEU A 81 12.64 5.12 8.01
C LEU A 81 13.76 4.50 7.15
N LYS A 82 13.93 5.03 5.92
CA LYS A 82 15.08 4.71 5.05
C LYS A 82 16.38 4.93 5.81
N GLY A 83 17.16 3.86 5.97
CA GLY A 83 18.50 3.90 6.55
C GLY A 83 18.58 3.81 8.08
N GLU A 84 17.48 3.44 8.75
CA GLU A 84 17.46 2.98 10.15
C GLU A 84 17.42 1.46 10.24
#